data_AF-A0A2E3CZV7-F1
#
_entry.id   AF-A0A2E3CZV7-F1
#
_cell.length_a   1.000
_cell.length_b   1.000
_cell.length_c   1.000
_cell.angle_alpha   90.00
_cell.angle_beta   90.00
_cell.angle_gamma   90.00
#
_symmetry.space_group_name_H-M   'P 1'
#
loop_
_entity.id
_entity.type
_entity.pdbx_description
1 polymer ?
#
loop_
_entity_poly.entity_id
_entity_poly.type
_entity_poly.pdbx_seq_one_letter_code
_entity_poly.pdbx_strand_id
1 'polypeptide(L)'
;MYIEMLEELIALLRKAEADHRAEWFSLAKKYYIDGKHEKSYRKVLGAYGGMGSFNDVYWRLPQNDEQRQDFLKDEIRKYAKNELELL
;
A
#
# COMPACT_ATOMS: atom_id res chain seq x y z
N MET A 1 -9.60 -2.59 9.80
CA MET A 1 -8.40 -3.36 9.43
C MET A 1 -7.73 -2.86 8.14
N TYR A 2 -8.33 -2.99 6.95
CA TYR A 2 -7.66 -2.58 5.69
C TYR A 2 -7.31 -1.08 5.61
N ILE A 3 -8.24 -0.19 5.99
CA ILE A 3 -8.00 1.26 6.01
C ILE A 3 -6.89 1.63 6.98
N GLU A 4 -6.89 1.07 8.19
CA GLU A 4 -5.87 1.34 9.21
C GLU A 4 -4.47 0.92 8.71
N MET A 5 -4.37 -0.23 8.05
CA MET A 5 -3.12 -0.67 7.43
C MET A 5 -2.65 0.30 6.33
N LEU A 6 -3.57 0.79 5.48
CA LEU A 6 -3.24 1.79 4.47
C LEU A 6 -2.75 3.10 5.11
N GLU A 7 -3.40 3.57 6.17
CA GLU A 7 -3.02 4.79 6.87
C GLU A 7 -1.63 4.69 7.50
N GLU A 8 -1.34 3.56 8.13
CA GLU A 8 -0.02 3.30 8.70
C GLU A 8 1.07 3.21 7.62
N LEU A 9 0.80 2.50 6.51
CA LEU A 9 1.73 2.42 5.39
C LEU A 9 2.01 3.80 4.78
N ILE A 10 0.98 4.63 4.60
CA ILE A 10 1.12 6.00 4.09
C ILE A 10 2.01 6.84 5.02
N ALA A 11 1.84 6.71 6.35
CA ALA A 11 2.66 7.42 7.32
C ALA A 11 4.13 7.00 7.24
N LEU A 12 4.41 5.70 7.14
CA LEU A 12 5.77 5.18 6.97
C LEU A 12 6.41 5.61 5.65
N LEU A 13 5.65 5.65 4.57
CA LEU A 13 6.14 6.14 3.27
C LEU A 13 6.50 7.63 3.31
N ARG A 14 5.71 8.46 4.00
CA ARG A 14 6.05 9.88 4.21
C ARG A 14 7.29 10.02 5.08
N LYS A 15 7.42 9.21 6.13
CA LYS A 15 8.63 9.17 6.97
C LYS A 15 9.87 8.78 6.17
N ALA A 16 9.71 7.91 5.18
CA ALA A 16 10.76 7.48 4.25
C ALA A 16 11.03 8.47 3.09
N GLU A 17 10.40 9.65 3.09
CA GLU A 17 10.45 10.65 1.99
C GLU A 17 9.96 10.10 0.63
N ALA A 18 9.10 9.08 0.66
CA ALA A 18 8.56 8.41 -0.51
C ALA A 18 7.17 8.95 -0.91
N ASP A 19 7.05 10.27 -1.06
CA ASP A 19 5.77 10.95 -1.25
C ASP A 19 4.96 10.44 -2.44
N HIS A 20 5.62 10.14 -3.57
CA HIS A 20 4.95 9.59 -4.75
C HIS A 20 4.22 8.26 -4.46
N ARG A 21 4.77 7.43 -3.55
CA ARG A 21 4.11 6.19 -3.09
C ARG A 21 3.04 6.49 -2.06
N ALA A 22 3.31 7.40 -1.13
CA ALA A 22 2.31 7.83 -0.15
C ALA A 22 1.03 8.35 -0.83
N GLU A 23 1.18 9.14 -1.90
CA GLU A 23 0.07 9.63 -2.72
C GLU A 23 -0.63 8.50 -3.49
N TRP A 24 0.13 7.52 -4.01
CA TRP A 24 -0.44 6.35 -4.67
C TRP A 24 -1.38 5.56 -3.75
N PHE A 25 -0.93 5.28 -2.52
CA PHE A 25 -1.73 4.57 -1.52
C PHE A 25 -2.84 5.45 -0.92
N SER A 26 -2.65 6.77 -0.84
CA SER A 26 -3.71 7.71 -0.46
C SER A 26 -4.86 7.68 -1.46
N LEU A 27 -4.57 7.58 -2.76
CA LEU A 27 -5.59 7.43 -3.79
C LEU A 27 -6.32 6.07 -3.70
N ALA A 28 -5.60 4.99 -3.39
CA ALA A 28 -6.24 3.69 -3.12
C ALA A 28 -7.21 3.80 -1.92
N LYS A 29 -6.75 4.39 -0.81
CA LYS A 29 -7.59 4.66 0.37
C LYS A 29 -8.85 5.45 0.02
N LYS A 30 -8.71 6.51 -0.77
CA LYS A 30 -9.85 7.32 -1.23
C LYS A 30 -10.85 6.50 -2.03
N TYR A 31 -10.39 5.66 -2.96
CA TYR A 31 -11.29 4.77 -3.70
C TYR A 31 -12.06 3.82 -2.80
N TYR A 32 -11.42 3.29 -1.75
CA TYR A 32 -12.10 2.43 -0.79
C TYR A 32 -13.20 3.18 -0.03
N ILE A 33 -12.88 4.36 0.53
CA ILE A 33 -13.84 5.21 1.26
C ILE A 33 -15.02 5.63 0.39
N ASP A 34 -14.77 5.90 -0.90
CA ASP A 34 -15.80 6.24 -1.89
C ASP A 34 -16.70 5.04 -2.30
N GLY A 35 -16.50 3.85 -1.73
CA GLY A 35 -17.22 2.62 -2.12
C GLY A 35 -16.74 2.01 -3.43
N LYS A 36 -15.67 2.53 -4.03
CA LYS A 36 -15.08 2.03 -5.29
C LYS A 36 -14.03 0.95 -4.98
N HIS A 37 -14.44 -0.09 -4.25
CA HIS A 37 -13.54 -1.10 -3.68
C HIS A 37 -12.65 -1.79 -4.73
N GLU A 38 -13.23 -2.24 -5.85
CA GLU A 38 -12.47 -2.85 -6.95
C GLU A 38 -11.34 -1.93 -7.45
N LYS A 39 -11.62 -0.63 -7.60
CA LYS A 39 -10.60 0.36 -8.00
C LYS A 39 -9.52 0.53 -6.95
N SER A 40 -9.87 0.48 -5.66
CA SER A 40 -8.89 0.48 -4.56
C SER A 40 -7.95 -0.71 -4.66
N TYR A 41 -8.51 -1.92 -4.79
CA TYR A 41 -7.73 -3.16 -4.83
C TYR A 41 -6.80 -3.21 -6.03
N ARG A 42 -7.30 -2.90 -7.23
CA ARG A 42 -6.47 -2.79 -8.44
C ARG A 42 -5.38 -1.73 -8.29
N LYS A 43 -5.67 -0.60 -7.63
CA LYS A 43 -4.67 0.45 -7.37
C LYS A 43 -3.55 -0.05 -6.45
N VAL A 44 -3.89 -0.76 -5.37
CA VAL A 44 -2.89 -1.42 -4.50
C VAL A 44 -2.05 -2.41 -5.30
N LEU A 45 -2.68 -3.35 -6.01
CA LEU A 45 -1.97 -4.38 -6.76
C LEU A 45 -1.07 -3.80 -7.86
N GLY A 46 -1.48 -2.69 -8.46
CA GLY A 46 -0.68 -1.95 -9.44
C GLY A 46 0.65 -1.42 -8.89
N ALA A 47 0.81 -1.25 -7.57
CA ALA A 47 2.08 -0.87 -6.99
C ALA A 47 3.11 -2.02 -7.02
N TYR A 48 2.66 -3.27 -7.11
CA TYR A 48 3.50 -4.48 -7.05
C TYR A 48 3.87 -5.05 -8.42
N GLY A 49 3.44 -4.43 -9.53
CA GLY A 49 3.74 -4.89 -10.88
C GLY A 49 4.63 -3.91 -11.66
N GLY A 50 5.50 -4.45 -12.52
CA GLY A 50 6.34 -3.68 -13.46
C GLY A 50 7.73 -3.30 -12.93
N MET A 51 8.48 -2.52 -13.72
CA MET A 51 9.79 -1.96 -13.33
C MET A 51 9.63 -0.88 -12.27
N GLY A 52 10.41 -0.95 -11.20
CA GLY A 52 10.23 -0.08 -10.04
C GLY A 52 9.03 -0.52 -9.21
N SER A 53 8.83 -1.82 -9.04
CA SER A 53 7.77 -2.31 -8.18
C SER A 53 8.03 -1.85 -6.75
N PHE A 54 6.98 -1.82 -5.94
CA PHE A 54 7.06 -1.47 -4.54
C PHE A 54 7.96 -2.41 -3.72
N ASN A 55 8.34 -3.57 -4.28
CA ASN A 55 9.28 -4.51 -3.66
C ASN A 55 10.75 -4.19 -3.96
N ASP A 56 11.03 -3.36 -4.98
CA ASP A 56 12.39 -3.10 -5.46
C ASP A 56 12.99 -1.82 -4.87
N VAL A 57 12.30 -1.21 -3.90
CA VAL A 57 12.67 0.09 -3.32
C VAL A 57 13.28 -0.13 -1.95
N TYR A 58 14.48 0.42 -1.76
CA TYR A 58 15.08 0.55 -0.43
C TYR A 58 14.51 1.79 0.26
N TRP A 59 14.04 1.63 1.50
CA TRP A 59 13.38 2.68 2.25
C TRP A 59 14.34 3.29 3.27
N ARG A 60 14.38 4.62 3.34
CA ARG A 60 15.15 5.33 4.36
C ARG A 60 14.41 5.31 5.69
N LEU A 61 14.34 4.14 6.32
CA LEU A 61 13.64 3.91 7.58
C LEU A 61 14.55 3.25 8.61
N PRO A 62 14.38 3.53 9.91
CA PRO A 62 14.94 2.70 10.97
C PRO A 62 14.45 1.26 10.86
N GLN A 63 15.25 0.29 11.33
CA GLN A 63 14.98 -1.15 11.17
C GLN A 63 13.56 -1.58 11.60
N ASN A 64 13.04 -1.05 12.72
CA ASN A 64 11.70 -1.40 13.19
C ASN A 64 10.59 -0.91 12.24
N ASP A 65 10.78 0.28 11.68
CA ASP A 65 9.83 0.87 10.73
C ASP A 65 9.89 0.14 9.39
N GLU A 66 11.08 -0.26 8.95
CA GLU A 66 11.27 -1.08 7.75
C GLU A 66 10.56 -2.44 7.88
N GLN A 67 10.77 -3.16 9.00
CA GLN A 67 10.06 -4.42 9.27
C GLN A 67 8.54 -4.23 9.30
N ARG A 68 8.06 -3.14 9.91
CA ARG A 68 6.62 -2.85 9.96
C ARG A 68 6.06 -2.52 8.58
N GLN A 69 6.80 -1.75 7.78
CA GLN A 69 6.42 -1.42 6.42
C GLN A 69 6.36 -2.67 5.54
N ASP A 70 7.32 -3.58 5.65
CA ASP A 70 7.32 -4.84 4.91
C ASP A 70 6.15 -5.75 5.29
N PHE A 71 5.83 -5.84 6.58
CA PHE A 71 4.61 -6.52 7.03
C PHE A 71 3.35 -5.91 6.40
N LEU A 72 3.22 -4.58 6.45
CA LEU A 72 2.05 -3.88 5.92
C LEU A 72 1.92 -4.05 4.40
N LYS A 73 3.05 -4.01 3.68
CA LYS A 73 3.11 -4.27 2.23
C LYS A 73 2.44 -5.60 1.90
N ASP A 74 2.89 -6.67 2.56
CA ASP A 74 2.38 -8.01 2.30
C ASP A 74 0.90 -8.16 2.67
N GLU A 75 0.49 -7.68 3.84
CA GLU A 75 -0.90 -7.84 4.29
C GLU A 75 -1.89 -7.04 3.43
N ILE A 76 -1.55 -5.80 3.05
CA ILE A 76 -2.39 -4.98 2.17
C ILE A 76 -2.50 -5.61 0.78
N ARG A 77 -1.40 -6.19 0.26
CA ARG A 77 -1.40 -6.89 -1.02
C ARG A 77 -2.26 -8.16 -0.97
N LYS A 78 -2.09 -8.99 0.05
CA LYS A 78 -2.88 -10.22 0.24
C LYS A 78 -4.37 -9.90 0.35
N TYR A 79 -4.71 -8.91 1.17
CA TYR A 79 -6.09 -8.45 1.33
C TYR A 79 -6.68 -8.02 -0.02
N ALA A 80 -6.02 -7.10 -0.73
CA ALA A 80 -6.50 -6.61 -2.03
C ALA A 80 -6.63 -7.73 -3.07
N LYS A 81 -5.73 -8.71 -3.08
CA LYS A 81 -5.80 -9.87 -3.98
C LYS A 81 -7.01 -10.76 -3.67
N ASN A 82 -7.17 -11.15 -2.41
CA ASN A 82 -8.25 -12.04 -1.99
C ASN A 82 -9.63 -11.41 -2.26
N GLU A 83 -9.79 -10.13 -1.95
CA GLU A 83 -11.06 -9.42 -2.18
C GLU A 83 -11.38 -9.27 -3.67
N LEU A 84 -10.36 -9.07 -4.53
CA LEU A 84 -10.57 -8.99 -5.97
C LEU A 84 -10.98 -10.33 -6.59
N GLU A 85 -10.52 -11.46 -6.03
CA GLU A 85 -10.92 -12.80 -6.46
C GLU A 85 -12.36 -13.17 -6.05
N LEU A 86 -12.94 -12.42 -5.11
CA LEU A 86 -14.30 -12.60 -4.61
C LEU A 86 -15.35 -11.66 -5.27
N LEU A 87 -14.90 -10.69 -6.08
CA LEU A 87 -15.73 -9.73 -6.81
C LEU A 87 -16.10 -10.24 -8.21
#